data_AF-A0A2A9PHG2-F1
#
_entry.id   AF-A0A2A9PHG2-F1
#
_cell.length_a   1.000
_cell.length_b   1.000
_cell.length_c   1.000
_cell.angle_alpha   90.00
_cell.angle_beta   90.00
_cell.angle_gamma   90.00
#
_symmetry.space_group_name_H-M   'P 1'
#
loop_
_entity.id
_entity.type
_entity.pdbx_description
1 polymer ?
#
loop_
_entity_poly.entity_id
_entity_poly.type
_entity_poly.pdbx_seq_one_letter_code
_entity_poly.pdbx_strand_id
1 'polypeptide(L)'
;MDSHAFQEAWNNLHREFAESMEPLGRRKDELFTFLSQLSGKLSQLDRLASAAERQRSAILFRRPLTQQGQFQLHCLGEDMAVITHSSRDLQRSKEMAEAQLREVEAEITAARTKLARELSKLRN
;
A
#
# COMPACT_ATOMS: atom_id res chain seq x y z
N MET A 1 -6.07 6.71 47.83
CA MET A 1 -5.37 5.66 47.06
C MET A 1 -3.97 5.55 47.59
N ASP A 2 -3.50 4.34 47.89
CA ASP A 2 -2.10 4.11 48.23
C ASP A 2 -1.23 4.46 47.01
N SER A 3 -0.21 5.30 47.22
CA SER A 3 0.70 5.78 46.17
C SER A 3 1.30 4.62 45.35
N HIS A 4 1.57 3.49 46.01
CA HIS A 4 2.03 2.26 45.39
C HIS A 4 1.01 1.61 44.43
N ALA A 5 -0.27 1.53 44.83
CA ALA A 5 -1.32 0.93 44.02
C ALA A 5 -1.62 1.76 42.75
N PHE A 6 -1.55 3.09 42.86
CA PHE A 6 -1.65 3.97 41.69
C PHE A 6 -0.48 3.79 40.72
N GLN A 7 0.75 3.75 41.24
CA GLN A 7 1.96 3.56 40.43
C GLN A 7 1.95 2.21 39.69
N GLU A 8 1.51 1.14 40.35
CA GLU A 8 1.38 -0.18 39.73
C GLU A 8 0.31 -0.21 38.64
N ALA A 9 -0.87 0.37 38.89
CA ALA A 9 -1.95 0.46 37.90
C ALA A 9 -1.52 1.28 36.67
N TRP A 10 -0.81 2.39 36.89
CA TRP A 10 -0.23 3.20 35.83
C TRP A 10 0.76 2.41 34.97
N ASN A 11 1.73 1.74 35.60
CA ASN A 11 2.74 0.96 34.90
C ASN A 11 2.12 -0.21 34.10
N ASN A 12 1.14 -0.90 34.67
CA ASN A 12 0.43 -1.99 34.00
C ASN A 12 -0.30 -1.49 32.74
N LEU A 13 -1.01 -0.35 32.84
CA LEU A 13 -1.73 0.23 31.71
C LEU A 13 -0.78 0.67 30.58
N HIS A 14 0.37 1.23 30.92
CA HIS A 14 1.40 1.59 29.94
C HIS A 14 2.01 0.36 29.26
N ARG A 15 2.24 -0.72 30.01
CA ARG A 15 2.74 -1.98 29.46
C ARG A 15 1.73 -2.60 28.48
N GLU A 16 0.47 -2.72 28.87
CA GLU A 16 -0.59 -3.24 28.01
C GLU A 16 -0.73 -2.42 26.72
N PHE A 17 -0.64 -1.09 26.83
CA PHE A 17 -0.65 -0.22 25.68
C PHE A 17 0.55 -0.46 24.76
N ALA A 18 1.76 -0.55 25.32
CA ALA A 18 2.97 -0.80 24.54
C ALA A 18 2.92 -2.15 23.80
N GLU A 19 2.48 -3.21 24.49
CA GLU A 19 2.28 -4.55 23.92
C GLU A 19 1.28 -4.54 22.76
N SER A 20 0.22 -3.73 22.84
CA SER A 20 -0.75 -3.58 21.75
C SER A 20 -0.25 -2.71 20.59
N MET A 21 0.58 -1.70 20.88
CA MET A 21 1.02 -0.70 19.91
C MET A 21 2.18 -1.16 19.04
N GLU A 22 3.09 -1.96 19.59
CA GLU A 22 4.25 -2.48 18.86
C GLU A 22 3.86 -3.25 17.57
N PRO A 23 2.96 -4.26 17.60
CA PRO A 23 2.58 -4.98 16.39
C PRO A 23 1.86 -4.08 15.38
N LEU A 24 1.05 -3.12 15.84
CA LEU A 24 0.38 -2.16 14.97
C LEU A 24 1.37 -1.22 14.27
N GLY A 25 2.39 -0.77 14.99
CA GLY A 25 3.49 0.03 14.42
C GLY A 25 4.23 -0.72 13.34
N ARG A 26 4.66 -1.97 13.62
CA ARG A 26 5.34 -2.82 12.63
C ARG A 26 4.46 -3.06 11.40
N ARG A 27 3.18 -3.39 11.61
CA ARG A 27 2.23 -3.63 10.51
C ARG A 27 2.03 -2.38 9.64
N LYS A 28 1.96 -1.21 10.26
CA LYS A 28 1.88 0.08 9.56
C LYS A 28 3.12 0.32 8.68
N ASP A 29 4.31 0.08 9.20
CA ASP A 29 5.58 0.28 8.48
C ASP A 29 5.74 -0.71 7.30
N GLU A 30 5.33 -1.97 7.51
CA GLU A 30 5.26 -2.98 6.45
C GLU A 30 4.33 -2.53 5.32
N LEU A 31 3.13 -2.04 5.66
CA LEU A 31 2.16 -1.58 4.68
C LEU A 31 2.66 -0.34 3.91
N PHE A 32 3.34 0.60 4.56
CA PHE A 32 3.97 1.73 3.88
C PHE A 32 5.04 1.28 2.88
N THR A 33 5.90 0.36 3.30
CA THR A 33 6.94 -0.20 2.45
C THR A 33 6.33 -0.89 1.23
N PHE A 34 5.30 -1.70 1.46
CA PHE A 34 4.59 -2.41 0.40
C PHE A 34 3.88 -1.46 -0.58
N LEU A 35 3.18 -0.45 -0.08
CA LEU A 35 2.52 0.58 -0.91
C LEU A 35 3.52 1.37 -1.78
N SER A 36 4.69 1.68 -1.22
CA SER A 36 5.78 2.32 -1.96
C SER A 36 6.27 1.44 -3.11
N GLN A 37 6.49 0.14 -2.85
CA GLN A 37 6.88 -0.83 -3.88
C GLN A 37 5.81 -0.98 -4.97
N LEU A 38 4.53 -1.08 -4.59
CA LEU A 38 3.42 -1.17 -5.55
C LEU A 38 3.33 0.07 -6.43
N SER A 39 3.47 1.26 -5.84
CA SER A 39 3.45 2.52 -6.58
C SER A 39 4.64 2.64 -7.54
N GLY A 40 5.83 2.17 -7.13
CA GLY A 40 7.00 2.07 -8.01
C GLY A 40 6.75 1.15 -9.21
N LYS A 41 6.20 -0.04 -8.99
CA LYS A 41 5.87 -1.00 -10.06
C LYS A 41 4.79 -0.45 -11.01
N LEU A 42 3.74 0.18 -10.49
CA LEU A 42 2.71 0.83 -11.30
C LEU A 42 3.31 1.92 -12.19
N SER A 43 4.19 2.78 -11.65
CA SER A 43 4.88 3.80 -12.44
C SER A 43 5.76 3.18 -13.54
N GLN A 44 6.41 2.05 -13.25
CA GLN A 44 7.19 1.33 -14.26
C GLN A 44 6.31 0.76 -15.39
N LEU A 45 5.18 0.14 -15.05
CA LEU A 45 4.24 -0.38 -16.05
C LEU A 45 3.64 0.72 -16.91
N ASP A 46 3.33 1.88 -16.34
CA ASP A 46 2.82 3.04 -17.08
C ASP A 46 3.84 3.56 -18.11
N ARG A 47 5.13 3.61 -17.74
CA ARG A 47 6.21 3.95 -18.68
C ARG A 47 6.34 2.92 -19.80
N LEU A 48 6.21 1.63 -19.48
CA LEU A 48 6.26 0.56 -20.48
C LEU A 48 5.06 0.62 -21.43
N ALA A 49 3.85 0.84 -20.91
CA ALA A 49 2.65 1.03 -21.72
C ALA A 49 2.81 2.22 -22.68
N SER A 50 3.32 3.35 -22.17
CA SER A 50 3.60 4.55 -22.97
C SER A 50 4.68 4.32 -24.03
N ALA A 51 5.70 3.51 -23.74
CA ALA A 51 6.71 3.13 -24.73
C ALA A 51 6.14 2.21 -25.81
N ALA A 52 5.35 1.21 -25.42
CA ALA A 52 4.70 0.28 -26.34
C ALA A 52 3.73 1.02 -27.28
N GLU A 53 2.94 1.96 -26.76
CA GLU A 53 2.01 2.76 -27.59
C GLU A 53 2.75 3.67 -28.58
N ARG A 54 3.88 4.26 -28.18
CA ARG A 54 4.75 5.01 -29.09
C ARG A 54 5.31 4.12 -30.21
N GLN A 55 5.74 2.91 -29.87
CA GLN A 55 6.26 1.94 -30.85
C GLN A 55 5.15 1.48 -31.81
N ARG A 56 3.97 1.16 -31.28
CA ARG A 56 2.77 0.82 -32.04
C ARG A 56 2.43 1.92 -33.04
N SER A 57 2.38 3.17 -32.58
CA SER A 57 2.16 4.34 -33.42
C SER A 57 3.22 4.45 -34.52
N ALA A 58 4.50 4.33 -34.18
CA ALA A 58 5.60 4.43 -35.15
C ALA A 58 5.52 3.37 -36.26
N ILE A 59 5.04 2.16 -35.96
CA ILE A 59 4.84 1.10 -36.95
C ILE A 59 3.64 1.43 -37.84
N LEU A 60 2.51 1.87 -37.26
CA LEU A 60 1.28 2.20 -38.00
C LEU A 60 1.45 3.39 -38.96
N PHE A 61 2.35 4.32 -38.66
CA PHE A 61 2.65 5.46 -39.56
C PHE A 61 3.49 5.06 -40.79
N ARG A 62 4.18 3.91 -40.79
CA ARG A 62 4.93 3.44 -41.95
C ARG A 62 3.97 2.88 -43.00
N ARG A 63 3.99 3.44 -44.21
CA ARG A 63 3.20 2.96 -45.35
C ARG A 63 4.11 2.62 -46.54
N PRO A 64 3.91 1.48 -47.22
CA PRO A 64 2.98 0.40 -46.88
C PRO A 64 3.40 -0.36 -45.61
N LEU A 65 2.42 -0.90 -44.87
CA LEU A 65 2.69 -1.72 -43.70
C LEU A 65 3.25 -3.07 -44.15
N THR A 66 4.48 -3.38 -43.76
CA THR A 66 5.16 -4.63 -44.14
C THR A 66 4.64 -5.82 -43.31
N GLN A 67 4.85 -7.05 -43.79
CA GLN A 67 4.57 -8.27 -42.99
C GLN A 67 5.30 -8.25 -41.64
N GLN A 68 6.55 -7.78 -41.63
CA GLN A 68 7.30 -7.60 -40.38
C GLN A 68 6.63 -6.58 -39.44
N GLY A 69 6.11 -5.47 -39.99
CA GLY A 69 5.35 -4.50 -39.21
C GLY A 69 4.07 -5.09 -38.61
N GLN A 70 3.35 -5.94 -39.36
CA GLN A 70 2.16 -6.65 -38.86
C GLN A 70 2.53 -7.60 -37.70
N PHE A 71 3.61 -8.37 -37.85
CA PHE A 71 4.10 -9.24 -36.78
C PHE A 71 4.50 -8.45 -35.52
N GLN A 72 5.23 -7.34 -35.68
CA GLN A 72 5.60 -6.47 -34.55
C GLN A 72 4.37 -5.88 -33.85
N LEU A 73 3.32 -5.50 -34.59
CA LEU A 73 2.07 -5.02 -34.01
C LEU A 73 1.34 -6.10 -33.22
N HIS A 74 1.38 -7.35 -33.69
CA HIS A 74 0.81 -8.49 -32.96
C HIS A 74 1.51 -8.69 -31.61
N CYS A 75 2.84 -8.82 -31.60
CA CYS A 75 3.61 -8.99 -30.37
C CYS A 75 3.42 -7.81 -29.40
N LEU A 76 3.42 -6.57 -29.91
CA LEU A 76 3.12 -5.39 -29.08
C LEU A 76 1.72 -5.44 -28.48
N GLY A 77 0.74 -5.96 -29.21
CA GLY A 77 -0.63 -6.15 -28.70
C GLY A 77 -0.66 -7.12 -27.51
N GLU A 78 0.07 -8.23 -27.60
CA GLU A 78 0.21 -9.20 -26.50
C GLU A 78 0.91 -8.57 -25.29
N ASP A 79 2.04 -7.88 -25.50
CA ASP A 79 2.78 -7.20 -24.44
C ASP A 79 1.90 -6.15 -23.73
N MET A 80 1.17 -5.33 -24.49
CA MET A 80 0.27 -4.33 -23.94
C MET A 80 -0.90 -4.95 -23.15
N ALA A 81 -1.40 -6.12 -23.58
CA ALA A 81 -2.42 -6.85 -22.84
C ALA A 81 -1.88 -7.33 -21.48
N VAL A 82 -0.66 -7.88 -21.45
CA VAL A 82 0.02 -8.30 -20.21
C VAL A 82 0.27 -7.11 -19.28
N ILE A 83 0.77 -5.99 -19.82
CA ILE A 83 0.99 -4.76 -19.04
C ILE A 83 -0.32 -4.26 -18.44
N THR A 84 -1.39 -4.24 -19.23
CA THR A 84 -2.72 -3.78 -18.78
C THR A 84 -3.28 -4.66 -17.68
N HIS A 85 -3.18 -5.98 -17.83
CA HIS A 85 -3.64 -6.94 -16.82
C HIS A 85 -2.84 -6.78 -15.53
N SER A 86 -1.50 -6.76 -15.63
CA SER A 86 -0.61 -6.60 -14.47
C SER A 86 -0.84 -5.28 -13.74
N SER A 87 -1.10 -4.20 -14.48
CA SER A 87 -1.41 -2.88 -13.90
C SER A 87 -2.71 -2.92 -13.08
N ARG A 88 -3.75 -3.58 -13.60
CA ARG A 88 -5.02 -3.74 -12.86
C ARG A 88 -4.84 -4.55 -11.58
N ASP A 89 -4.07 -5.63 -11.62
CA ASP A 89 -3.86 -6.47 -10.44
C ASP A 89 -3.01 -5.78 -9.37
N LEU A 90 -1.98 -5.03 -9.77
CA LEU A 90 -1.21 -4.19 -8.86
C LEU A 90 -2.06 -3.06 -8.28
N GLN A 91 -2.94 -2.45 -9.07
CA GLN A 91 -3.85 -1.39 -8.61
C GLN A 91 -4.82 -1.93 -7.55
N ARG A 92 -5.43 -3.10 -7.77
CA ARG A 92 -6.26 -3.77 -6.76
C ARG A 92 -5.47 -4.08 -5.50
N SER A 93 -4.26 -4.61 -5.65
CA SER A 93 -3.38 -4.92 -4.51
C SER A 93 -3.04 -3.66 -3.71
N LYS A 94 -2.85 -2.53 -4.39
CA LYS A 94 -2.61 -1.23 -3.76
C LYS A 94 -3.82 -0.75 -2.99
N GLU A 95 -5.01 -0.79 -3.59
CA GLU A 95 -6.26 -0.39 -2.93
C GLU A 95 -6.54 -1.24 -1.68
N MET A 96 -6.26 -2.54 -1.73
CA MET A 96 -6.37 -3.43 -0.57
C MET A 96 -5.37 -3.06 0.52
N ALA A 97 -4.11 -2.77 0.18
CA ALA A 97 -3.10 -2.36 1.15
C ALA A 97 -3.41 -0.98 1.76
N GLU A 98 -3.98 -0.05 0.99
CA GLU A 98 -4.46 1.25 1.49
C GLU A 98 -5.66 1.10 2.43
N ALA A 99 -6.56 0.15 2.17
CA ALA A 99 -7.64 -0.18 3.09
C ALA A 99 -7.09 -0.74 4.42
N GLN A 100 -6.18 -1.72 4.36
CA GLN A 100 -5.53 -2.27 5.55
C GLN A 100 -4.76 -1.21 6.34
N LEU A 101 -4.10 -0.27 5.67
CA LEU A 101 -3.38 0.81 6.34
C LEU A 101 -4.35 1.70 7.14
N ARG A 102 -5.49 2.06 6.54
CA ARG A 102 -6.53 2.84 7.23
C ARG A 102 -7.11 2.11 8.43
N GLU A 103 -7.28 0.80 8.34
CA GLU A 103 -7.72 -0.03 9.48
C GLU A 103 -6.71 0.01 10.62
N VAL A 104 -5.42 -0.21 10.33
CA VAL A 104 -4.35 -0.15 11.34
C VAL A 104 -4.26 1.25 11.96
N GLU A 105 -4.42 2.32 11.19
CA GLU A 105 -4.44 3.68 11.71
C GLU A 105 -5.65 3.95 12.62
N ALA A 106 -6.81 3.38 12.31
CA ALA A 106 -7.98 3.45 13.15
C ALA A 106 -7.77 2.68 14.47
N GLU A 107 -7.15 1.49 14.42
CA GLU A 107 -6.81 0.70 15.61
C GLU A 107 -5.82 1.43 16.52
N ILE A 108 -4.76 2.03 15.95
CA ILE A 108 -3.81 2.87 16.69
C ILE A 108 -4.53 4.04 17.39
N THR A 109 -5.44 4.70 16.67
CA THR A 109 -6.20 5.83 17.19
C THR A 109 -7.11 5.37 18.34
N ALA A 110 -7.81 4.26 18.17
CA ALA A 110 -8.67 3.67 19.20
C ALA A 110 -7.86 3.27 20.44
N ALA A 111 -6.70 2.65 20.28
CA ALA A 111 -5.81 2.29 21.38
C ALA A 111 -5.34 3.52 22.17
N ARG A 112 -4.95 4.60 21.48
CA ARG A 112 -4.56 5.87 22.10
C ARG A 112 -5.72 6.51 22.87
N THR A 113 -6.92 6.53 22.29
CA THR A 113 -8.12 7.05 22.95
C THR A 113 -8.48 6.23 24.19
N LYS A 114 -8.38 4.89 24.12
CA LYS A 114 -8.59 4.00 25.26
C LYS A 114 -7.59 4.30 26.38
N LEU A 115 -6.29 4.38 26.07
CA LEU A 115 -5.26 4.72 27.05
C LEU A 115 -5.56 6.06 27.74
N ALA A 116 -5.83 7.12 26.96
CA ALA A 116 -6.13 8.43 27.52
C ALA A 116 -7.34 8.41 28.46
N ARG A 117 -8.38 7.64 28.11
CA ARG A 117 -9.56 7.46 28.95
C ARG A 117 -9.23 6.74 30.26
N GLU A 118 -8.49 5.64 30.22
CA GLU A 118 -8.11 4.89 31.42
C GLU A 118 -7.16 5.69 32.33
N LEU A 119 -6.19 6.42 31.76
CA LEU A 119 -5.33 7.33 32.53
C LEU A 119 -6.12 8.44 33.24
N SER A 120 -7.15 8.98 32.57
CA SER A 120 -8.04 9.98 33.16
C SER A 120 -8.82 9.42 34.36
N LYS A 121 -9.28 8.15 34.28
CA LYS A 121 -9.94 7.48 35.41
C LYS A 121 -9.01 7.22 36.58
N LEU A 122 -7.75 6.88 36.33
CA LEU A 122 -6.77 6.65 37.40
C LEU A 122 -6.43 7.94 38.16
N ARG A 123 -6.54 9.10 37.50
CA ARG A 123 -6.23 10.41 38.08
C ARG A 123 -7.36 10.99 38.96
N ASN A 124 -8.59 10.54 38.76
CA ASN A 124 -9.79 10.99 39.48
C ASN A 124 -10.17 10.02 40.59
#